data_AF-A0A937W880-F1
#
_entry.id   AF-A0A937W880-F1
#
_cell.length_a   1.000
_cell.length_b   1.000
_cell.length_c   1.000
_cell.angle_alpha   90.00
_cell.angle_beta   90.00
_cell.angle_gamma   90.00
#
_symmetry.space_group_name_H-M   'P 1'
#
loop_
_entity.id
_entity.type
_entity.pdbx_description
1 polymer ?
#
loop_
_entity_poly.entity_id
_entity_poly.type
_entity_poly.pdbx_seq_one_letter_code
_entity_poly.pdbx_strand_id
1 'polypeptide(L)'
;MILNRKYVIDLISEITGQQNAFEILENALINITKSVLSESLLECGIIPECFELDSSEEKMWAKYCDILLAHTWTYLSIPSEVLRTRGDSADVFGKTNTYSIVGDAKAFRLSRTAKNQKDFKVQALDDWRKSNTYAILVAPLYQYPKRTSQIYQQAIDRNITLLSYIHLKFLLDHFTGQDLTRLWNIASGLPKSNNAKLYWEAIDRMVCQIFRETDSKLKDYKLQVIETTKELGQEGIDFWKAKIESYKKLSQEEAILRLIKAEKIKAKIQTIRKAINITIPE
;
A
#
# COMPACT_ATOMS: atom_id res chain seq x y z
N MET A 1 -7.27 23.46 6.53
CA MET A 1 -7.34 22.61 5.33
C MET A 1 -7.79 21.23 5.79
N ILE A 2 -8.89 20.70 5.25
CA ILE A 2 -9.35 19.35 5.58
C ILE A 2 -8.59 18.40 4.66
N LEU A 3 -7.60 17.70 5.19
CA LEU A 3 -6.86 16.69 4.47
C LEU A 3 -7.74 15.43 4.39
N ASN A 4 -8.48 15.27 3.29
CA ASN A 4 -9.30 14.10 2.99
C ASN A 4 -8.84 13.46 1.66
N ARG A 5 -9.36 12.27 1.35
CA ARG A 5 -8.99 11.56 0.11
C ARG A 5 -9.15 12.39 -1.14
N LYS A 6 -10.26 13.13 -1.30
CA LYS A 6 -10.47 13.99 -2.47
C LYS A 6 -9.35 15.02 -2.62
N TYR A 7 -8.98 15.69 -1.54
CA TYR A 7 -7.87 16.63 -1.54
C TYR A 7 -6.56 15.95 -1.96
N VAL A 8 -6.26 14.76 -1.44
CA VAL A 8 -5.03 14.02 -1.79
C VAL A 8 -5.04 13.61 -3.26
N ILE A 9 -6.18 13.18 -3.79
CA ILE A 9 -6.34 12.85 -5.23
C ILE A 9 -6.07 14.08 -6.08
N ASP A 10 -6.72 15.20 -5.77
CA ASP A 10 -6.61 16.45 -6.53
C ASP A 10 -5.16 16.99 -6.45
N LEU A 11 -4.53 16.94 -5.28
CA LEU A 11 -3.14 17.32 -5.08
C LEU A 11 -2.18 16.43 -5.91
N ILE A 12 -2.35 15.10 -5.86
CA ILE A 12 -1.52 14.18 -6.64
C ILE A 12 -1.67 14.46 -8.14
N SER A 13 -2.89 14.70 -8.63
CA SER A 13 -3.12 15.07 -10.03
C SER A 13 -2.45 16.39 -10.42
N GLU A 14 -2.38 17.37 -9.51
CA GLU A 14 -1.74 18.66 -9.76
C GLU A 14 -0.20 18.58 -9.78
N ILE A 15 0.38 17.83 -8.83
CA ILE A 15 1.84 17.79 -8.65
C ILE A 15 2.52 16.77 -9.55
N THR A 16 1.76 15.82 -10.12
CA THR A 16 2.33 14.77 -10.94
C THR A 16 3.00 15.35 -12.20
N GLY A 17 4.28 15.02 -12.38
CA GLY A 17 5.11 15.53 -13.48
C GLY A 17 6.06 16.66 -13.05
N GLN A 18 5.88 17.22 -11.85
CA GLN A 18 6.84 18.15 -11.26
C GLN A 18 8.07 17.41 -10.73
N GLN A 19 9.25 18.04 -10.80
CA GLN A 19 10.49 17.40 -10.34
C GLN A 19 10.49 17.12 -8.83
N ASN A 20 9.84 17.98 -8.06
CA ASN A 20 9.73 17.95 -6.60
C ASN A 20 8.36 17.44 -6.10
N ALA A 21 7.66 16.66 -6.92
CA ALA A 21 6.30 16.21 -6.62
C ALA A 21 6.22 15.42 -5.29
N PHE A 22 7.23 14.59 -5.01
CA PHE A 22 7.28 13.86 -3.75
C PHE A 22 7.45 14.79 -2.55
N GLU A 23 8.35 15.76 -2.62
CA GLU A 23 8.56 16.75 -1.56
C GLU A 23 7.30 17.58 -1.31
N ILE A 24 6.56 17.95 -2.35
CA ILE A 24 5.30 18.68 -2.19
C ILE A 24 4.28 17.82 -1.45
N LEU A 25 4.13 16.54 -1.81
CA LEU A 25 3.23 15.61 -1.14
C LEU A 25 3.64 15.37 0.33
N GLU A 26 4.92 15.13 0.58
CA GLU A 26 5.48 14.92 1.92
C GLU A 26 5.25 16.16 2.81
N ASN A 27 5.53 17.35 2.30
CA ASN A 27 5.30 18.61 3.02
C ASN A 27 3.82 18.89 3.28
N ALA A 28 2.91 18.50 2.37
CA ALA A 28 1.47 18.62 2.59
C ALA A 28 0.96 17.73 3.75
N LEU A 29 1.71 16.67 4.08
CA LEU A 29 1.35 15.66 5.08
C LEU A 29 2.17 15.77 6.38
N ILE A 30 3.19 16.63 6.43
CA ILE A 30 4.13 16.72 7.56
C ILE A 30 3.46 16.91 8.93
N ASN A 31 2.35 17.67 8.96
CA ASN A 31 1.58 17.98 10.17
C ASN A 31 0.25 17.22 10.23
N ILE A 32 0.16 16.04 9.58
CA ILE A 32 -1.04 15.21 9.65
C ILE A 32 -1.36 14.85 11.10
N THR A 33 -2.57 15.14 11.54
CA THR A 33 -3.02 14.82 12.90
C THR A 33 -3.30 13.33 13.04
N LYS A 34 -3.19 12.80 14.26
CA LYS A 34 -3.50 11.39 14.55
C LYS A 34 -4.90 10.99 14.05
N SER A 35 -5.91 11.84 14.23
CA SER A 35 -7.29 11.58 13.79
C SER A 35 -7.39 11.45 12.26
N VAL A 36 -6.80 12.40 11.53
CA VAL A 36 -6.84 12.42 10.07
C VAL A 36 -6.04 11.25 9.49
N LEU A 37 -4.88 10.95 10.06
CA LEU A 37 -4.09 9.78 9.69
C LEU A 37 -4.89 8.49 9.89
N SER A 38 -5.56 8.36 11.03
CA SER A 38 -6.37 7.20 11.37
C SER A 38 -7.52 6.96 10.38
N GLU A 39 -8.22 8.02 9.96
CA GLU A 39 -9.24 7.95 8.91
C GLU A 39 -8.62 7.61 7.55
N SER A 40 -7.51 8.26 7.19
CA SER A 40 -6.81 8.03 5.91
C SER A 40 -6.36 6.59 5.71
N LEU A 41 -6.00 5.87 6.79
CA LEU A 41 -5.61 4.46 6.72
C LEU A 41 -6.74 3.56 6.22
N LEU A 42 -8.02 3.92 6.40
CA LEU A 42 -9.13 3.12 5.86
C LEU A 42 -9.23 3.19 4.34
N GLU A 43 -8.69 4.24 3.73
CA GLU A 43 -8.93 4.58 2.33
C GLU A 43 -7.67 4.44 1.46
N CYS A 44 -6.48 4.66 2.03
CA CYS A 44 -5.23 4.75 1.28
C CYS A 44 -4.88 3.45 0.53
N GLY A 45 -5.27 2.31 1.09
CA GLY A 45 -5.06 1.00 0.45
C GLY A 45 -5.83 0.80 -0.86
N ILE A 46 -6.80 1.67 -1.18
CA ILE A 46 -7.58 1.65 -2.42
C ILE A 46 -7.07 2.74 -3.36
N ILE A 47 -6.38 2.33 -4.42
CA ILE A 47 -5.94 3.24 -5.48
C ILE A 47 -7.19 3.79 -6.20
N PRO A 48 -7.33 5.12 -6.37
CA PRO A 48 -8.40 5.74 -7.14
C PRO A 48 -8.44 5.21 -8.57
N GLU A 49 -9.64 4.87 -9.07
CA GLU A 49 -9.82 4.40 -10.45
C GLU A 49 -9.53 5.51 -11.48
N CYS A 50 -9.52 6.78 -11.07
CA CYS A 50 -9.18 7.91 -11.92
C CYS A 50 -7.71 7.98 -12.32
N PHE A 51 -6.81 7.34 -11.56
CA PHE A 51 -5.42 7.21 -11.95
C PHE A 51 -5.27 6.09 -12.97
N GLU A 52 -4.62 6.39 -14.09
CA GLU A 52 -4.38 5.41 -15.15
C GLU A 52 -3.34 4.36 -14.67
N LEU A 53 -3.41 3.15 -15.24
CA LEU A 53 -2.50 2.06 -14.84
C LEU A 53 -1.04 2.37 -15.19
N ASP A 54 -0.12 2.09 -14.25
CA ASP A 54 1.32 2.37 -14.35
C ASP A 54 1.68 3.86 -14.48
N SER A 55 0.73 4.76 -14.21
CA SER A 55 0.93 6.20 -14.34
C SER A 55 1.83 6.76 -13.23
N SER A 56 2.24 8.01 -13.38
CA SER A 56 3.02 8.70 -12.35
C SER A 56 2.14 9.02 -11.12
N GLU A 57 0.84 9.27 -11.32
CA GLU A 57 -0.15 9.45 -10.27
C GLU A 57 -0.31 8.18 -9.43
N GLU A 58 -0.38 6.99 -10.06
CA GLU A 58 -0.44 5.71 -9.35
C GLU A 58 0.80 5.51 -8.47
N LYS A 59 1.99 5.81 -9.00
CA LYS A 59 3.25 5.73 -8.23
C LYS A 59 3.28 6.74 -7.10
N MET A 60 2.74 7.93 -7.30
CA MET A 60 2.64 8.95 -6.26
C MET A 60 1.64 8.54 -5.17
N TRP A 61 0.55 7.86 -5.52
CA TRP A 61 -0.37 7.26 -4.54
C TRP A 61 0.29 6.15 -3.71
N ALA A 62 1.18 5.35 -4.31
CA ALA A 62 1.98 4.41 -3.54
C ALA A 62 2.89 5.16 -2.54
N LYS A 63 3.53 6.26 -2.96
CA LYS A 63 4.31 7.12 -2.04
C LYS A 63 3.49 7.80 -0.96
N TYR A 64 2.24 8.16 -1.24
CA TYR A 64 1.30 8.58 -0.21
C TYR A 64 1.13 7.51 0.88
N CYS A 65 0.96 6.23 0.48
CA CYS A 65 0.83 5.13 1.44
C CYS A 65 2.10 4.94 2.29
N ASP A 66 3.29 5.11 1.70
CA ASP A 66 4.57 5.05 2.41
C ASP A 66 4.67 6.18 3.45
N ILE A 67 4.27 7.40 3.09
CA ILE A 67 4.23 8.56 4.00
C ILE A 67 3.29 8.27 5.18
N LEU A 68 2.09 7.73 4.93
CA LEU A 68 1.16 7.38 6.00
C LEU A 68 1.74 6.29 6.94
N LEU A 69 2.46 5.31 6.39
CA LEU A 69 3.13 4.29 7.19
C LEU A 69 4.21 4.90 8.10
N ALA A 70 5.06 5.78 7.55
CA ALA A 70 6.08 6.49 8.32
C ALA A 70 5.48 7.36 9.44
N HIS A 71 4.41 8.11 9.15
CA HIS A 71 3.69 8.88 10.17
C HIS A 71 3.05 7.98 11.22
N THR A 72 2.45 6.85 10.81
CA THR A 72 1.86 5.89 11.75
C THR A 72 2.91 5.39 12.73
N TRP A 73 4.08 4.97 12.25
CA TRP A 73 5.18 4.54 13.10
C TRP A 73 5.69 5.65 14.02
N THR A 74 5.78 6.87 13.53
CA THR A 74 6.15 8.03 14.35
C THR A 74 5.16 8.22 15.52
N TYR A 75 3.85 8.10 15.27
CA TYR A 75 2.84 8.10 16.33
C TYR A 75 2.91 6.89 17.27
N LEU A 76 3.44 5.76 16.81
CA LEU A 76 3.75 4.57 17.62
C LEU A 76 5.10 4.67 18.34
N SER A 77 5.66 5.88 18.47
CA SER A 77 6.96 6.15 19.11
C SER A 77 8.16 5.49 18.42
N ILE A 78 8.06 5.28 17.10
CA ILE A 78 9.15 4.81 16.24
C ILE A 78 9.48 5.95 15.27
N PRO A 79 10.49 6.80 15.55
CA PRO A 79 10.96 7.80 14.58
C PRO A 79 11.22 7.15 13.21
N SER A 80 10.53 7.65 12.18
CA SER A 80 10.48 7.00 10.87
C SER A 80 10.50 7.99 9.72
N GLU A 81 10.98 7.53 8.56
CA GLU A 81 11.09 8.29 7.32
C GLU A 81 10.78 7.42 6.09
N VAL A 82 10.37 8.05 4.99
CA VAL A 82 10.26 7.38 3.69
C VAL A 82 11.61 7.39 3.00
N LEU A 83 12.06 6.22 2.58
CA LEU A 83 13.34 6.06 1.90
C LEU A 83 13.24 6.57 0.45
N ARG A 84 14.21 7.41 0.05
CA ARG A 84 14.26 8.03 -1.29
C ARG A 84 14.98 7.17 -2.33
N THR A 85 15.62 6.09 -1.92
CA THR A 85 16.34 5.14 -2.79
C THR A 85 15.37 4.40 -3.71
N ARG A 86 15.69 4.32 -5.00
CA ARG A 86 14.90 3.59 -6.00
C ARG A 86 15.52 2.22 -6.26
N GLY A 87 14.71 1.17 -6.18
CA GLY A 87 15.13 -0.21 -6.45
C GLY A 87 15.89 -0.84 -5.28
N ASP A 88 15.67 -2.14 -5.08
CA ASP A 88 16.36 -2.99 -4.09
C ASP A 88 16.47 -2.42 -2.66
N SER A 89 15.41 -1.73 -2.24
CA SER A 89 15.29 -1.11 -0.93
C SER A 89 13.83 -1.18 -0.48
N ALA A 90 13.62 -1.24 0.84
CA ALA A 90 12.31 -1.02 1.43
C ALA A 90 11.89 0.44 1.23
N ASP A 91 10.58 0.69 1.33
CA ASP A 91 10.01 2.03 1.14
C ASP A 91 10.05 2.91 2.40
N VAL A 92 9.98 2.33 3.59
CA VAL A 92 9.95 3.06 4.88
C VAL A 92 10.97 2.48 5.85
N PHE A 93 11.62 3.36 6.61
CA PHE A 93 12.54 3.00 7.68
C PHE A 93 12.11 3.64 9.00
N GLY A 94 12.26 2.91 10.09
CA GLY A 94 12.05 3.39 11.45
C GLY A 94 13.10 2.86 12.41
N LYS A 95 13.44 3.64 13.44
CA LYS A 95 14.46 3.25 14.42
C LYS A 95 14.14 3.76 15.82
N THR A 96 14.21 2.87 16.79
CA THR A 96 14.21 3.17 18.22
C THR A 96 15.60 2.97 18.82
N ASN A 97 15.74 3.17 20.13
CA ASN A 97 16.97 2.84 20.84
C ASN A 97 17.25 1.33 20.92
N THR A 98 16.25 0.48 20.69
CA THR A 98 16.34 -0.98 20.91
C THR A 98 16.18 -1.81 19.65
N TYR A 99 15.59 -1.28 18.59
CA TYR A 99 15.43 -1.99 17.32
C TYR A 99 15.32 -1.04 16.14
N SER A 100 15.51 -1.58 14.94
CA SER A 100 15.14 -0.92 13.68
C SER A 100 14.13 -1.75 12.90
N ILE A 101 13.36 -1.06 12.07
CA ILE A 101 12.26 -1.65 11.31
C ILE A 101 12.27 -1.09 9.89
N VAL A 102 12.02 -1.95 8.92
CA VAL A 102 11.76 -1.55 7.53
C VAL A 102 10.36 -1.96 7.15
N GLY A 103 9.76 -1.26 6.19
CA GLY A 103 8.43 -1.61 5.74
C GLY A 103 8.07 -1.14 4.36
N ASP A 104 7.07 -1.84 3.83
CA ASP A 104 6.49 -1.59 2.52
C ASP A 104 4.98 -1.45 2.68
N ALA A 105 4.43 -0.36 2.14
CA ALA A 105 3.00 -0.19 2.00
C ALA A 105 2.55 -0.62 0.60
N LYS A 106 1.43 -1.34 0.50
CA LYS A 106 0.85 -1.79 -0.77
C LYS A 106 -0.56 -1.27 -0.89
N ALA A 107 -0.89 -0.70 -2.03
CA ALA A 107 -2.24 -0.30 -2.40
C ALA A 107 -2.67 -1.01 -3.68
N PHE A 108 -3.97 -1.23 -3.83
CA PHE A 108 -4.54 -1.91 -5.00
C PHE A 108 -5.84 -1.23 -5.41
N ARG A 109 -6.14 -1.25 -6.71
CA ARG A 109 -7.48 -0.91 -7.21
C ARG A 109 -8.50 -1.96 -6.78
N LEU A 110 -9.75 -1.57 -6.61
CA LEU A 110 -10.84 -2.52 -6.40
C LEU A 110 -11.14 -3.31 -7.67
N SER A 111 -10.90 -2.72 -8.84
CA SER A 111 -10.99 -3.39 -10.15
C SER A 111 -9.87 -4.41 -10.40
N ARG A 112 -8.89 -4.56 -9.50
CA ARG A 112 -7.79 -5.54 -9.66
C ARG A 112 -8.32 -6.97 -9.54
N THR A 113 -8.21 -7.74 -10.61
CA THR A 113 -8.69 -9.12 -10.69
C THR A 113 -7.65 -10.15 -10.23
N ALA A 114 -6.40 -10.04 -10.71
CA ALA A 114 -5.32 -10.96 -10.36
C ALA A 114 -4.55 -10.51 -9.11
N LYS A 115 -4.49 -11.39 -8.10
CA LYS A 115 -3.73 -11.21 -6.87
C LYS A 115 -2.52 -12.14 -6.89
N ASN A 116 -1.44 -11.70 -7.53
CA ASN A 116 -0.26 -12.55 -7.63
C ASN A 116 0.57 -12.43 -6.37
N GLN A 117 1.06 -13.56 -5.87
CA GLN A 117 1.99 -13.60 -4.76
C GLN A 117 3.23 -12.69 -4.98
N LYS A 118 3.74 -12.63 -6.22
CA LYS A 118 4.89 -11.80 -6.58
C LYS A 118 4.65 -10.30 -6.35
N ASP A 119 3.39 -9.86 -6.36
CA ASP A 119 3.04 -8.46 -6.19
C ASP A 119 3.25 -8.00 -4.73
N PHE A 120 3.28 -8.94 -3.76
CA PHE A 120 3.62 -8.65 -2.36
C PHE A 120 5.11 -8.56 -2.11
N LYS A 121 5.96 -9.24 -2.90
CA LYS A 121 7.43 -9.21 -2.76
C LYS A 121 7.94 -9.53 -1.35
N VAL A 122 7.27 -10.42 -0.61
CA VAL A 122 7.62 -10.76 0.78
C VAL A 122 9.10 -11.15 0.91
N GLN A 123 9.61 -12.04 0.05
CA GLN A 123 11.03 -12.43 0.11
C GLN A 123 11.98 -11.27 -0.19
N ALA A 124 11.65 -10.41 -1.17
CA ALA A 124 12.50 -9.28 -1.49
C ALA A 124 12.56 -8.26 -0.34
N LEU A 125 11.45 -8.06 0.39
CA LEU A 125 11.44 -7.22 1.58
C LEU A 125 12.39 -7.74 2.67
N ASP A 126 12.58 -9.06 2.78
CA ASP A 126 13.59 -9.64 3.66
C ASP A 126 15.02 -9.28 3.19
N ASP A 127 15.29 -9.41 1.90
CA ASP A 127 16.59 -9.05 1.33
C ASP A 127 16.88 -7.55 1.55
N TRP A 128 15.85 -6.71 1.46
CA TRP A 128 15.93 -5.26 1.69
C TRP A 128 16.03 -4.89 3.18
N ARG A 129 15.57 -5.75 4.08
CA ARG A 129 15.73 -5.58 5.54
C ARG A 129 17.19 -5.47 5.93
N LYS A 130 18.09 -6.21 5.27
CA LYS A 130 19.53 -6.22 5.57
C LYS A 130 19.77 -6.48 7.06
N SER A 131 20.49 -5.59 7.74
CA SER A 131 20.79 -5.69 9.18
C SER A 131 19.69 -5.16 10.10
N ASN A 132 18.55 -4.72 9.56
CA ASN A 132 17.46 -4.20 10.39
C ASN A 132 16.72 -5.31 11.13
N THR A 133 16.19 -5.00 12.31
CA THR A 133 15.62 -6.01 13.22
C THR A 133 14.35 -6.63 12.65
N TYR A 134 13.41 -5.79 12.19
CA TYR A 134 12.08 -6.23 11.75
C TYR A 134 11.76 -5.76 10.33
N ALA A 135 10.92 -6.52 9.65
CA ALA A 135 10.35 -6.17 8.34
C ALA A 135 8.83 -6.32 8.38
N ILE A 136 8.11 -5.27 7.94
CA ILE A 136 6.66 -5.22 7.97
C ILE A 136 6.11 -4.94 6.58
N LEU A 137 5.17 -5.75 6.13
CA LEU A 137 4.41 -5.46 4.91
C LEU A 137 2.98 -5.09 5.28
N VAL A 138 2.50 -3.97 4.75
CA VAL A 138 1.14 -3.48 4.99
C VAL A 138 0.36 -3.46 3.69
N ALA A 139 -0.81 -4.11 3.66
CA ALA A 139 -1.69 -4.11 2.49
C ALA A 139 -3.18 -4.15 2.89
N PRO A 140 -4.15 -3.89 2.00
CA PRO A 140 -5.57 -4.01 2.35
C PRO A 140 -5.91 -5.46 2.70
N LEU A 141 -6.64 -5.69 3.80
CA LEU A 141 -6.90 -7.04 4.30
C LEU A 141 -7.59 -7.93 3.25
N TYR A 142 -8.56 -7.37 2.53
CA TYR A 142 -9.31 -8.07 1.49
C TYR A 142 -8.48 -8.36 0.22
N GLN A 143 -7.26 -7.79 0.09
CA GLN A 143 -6.32 -8.10 -1.00
C GLN A 143 -5.40 -9.27 -0.67
N TYR A 144 -5.23 -9.64 0.60
CA TYR A 144 -4.50 -10.85 0.93
C TYR A 144 -5.25 -12.13 0.47
N PRO A 145 -4.54 -13.22 0.12
CA PRO A 145 -5.14 -14.49 -0.22
C PRO A 145 -5.97 -15.08 0.94
N LYS A 146 -7.23 -15.41 0.70
CA LYS A 146 -8.20 -15.72 1.77
C LYS A 146 -8.04 -17.08 2.45
N ARG A 147 -7.39 -18.05 1.81
CA ARG A 147 -7.33 -19.44 2.30
C ARG A 147 -5.89 -19.90 2.51
N THR A 148 -5.15 -20.02 1.43
CA THR A 148 -3.78 -20.51 1.44
C THR A 148 -2.93 -19.71 0.46
N SER A 149 -1.70 -19.41 0.84
CA SER A 149 -0.71 -18.82 -0.06
C SER A 149 0.68 -18.95 0.53
N GLN A 150 1.66 -19.15 -0.34
CA GLN A 150 3.07 -19.14 0.04
C GLN A 150 3.51 -17.81 0.65
N ILE A 151 2.81 -16.67 0.48
CA ILE A 151 3.19 -15.43 1.18
C ILE A 151 3.17 -15.59 2.69
N TYR A 152 2.25 -16.38 3.24
CA TYR A 152 2.15 -16.62 4.68
C TYR A 152 3.31 -17.48 5.16
N GLN A 153 3.66 -18.50 4.38
CA GLN A 153 4.83 -19.33 4.65
C GLN A 153 6.13 -18.51 4.57
N GLN A 154 6.29 -17.70 3.52
CA GLN A 154 7.44 -16.81 3.35
C GLN A 154 7.56 -15.81 4.50
N ALA A 155 6.43 -15.26 4.95
CA ALA A 155 6.38 -14.35 6.09
C ALA A 155 6.84 -15.03 7.38
N ILE A 156 6.33 -16.23 7.66
CA ILE A 156 6.72 -17.04 8.83
C ILE A 156 8.20 -17.42 8.76
N ASP A 157 8.64 -18.00 7.65
CA ASP A 157 10.00 -18.51 7.48
C ASP A 157 11.07 -17.41 7.58
N ARG A 158 10.74 -16.16 7.23
CA ARG A 158 11.67 -15.02 7.23
C ARG A 158 11.44 -14.00 8.33
N ASN A 159 10.48 -14.26 9.21
CA ASN A 159 10.04 -13.33 10.24
C ASN A 159 9.69 -11.93 9.69
N ILE A 160 8.83 -11.93 8.66
CA ILE A 160 8.20 -10.72 8.14
C ILE A 160 6.77 -10.69 8.68
N THR A 161 6.39 -9.57 9.29
CA THR A 161 5.03 -9.40 9.79
C THR A 161 4.16 -8.76 8.72
N LEU A 162 3.13 -9.48 8.30
CA LEU A 162 2.09 -8.99 7.40
C LEU A 162 1.01 -8.32 8.25
N LEU A 163 0.76 -7.05 7.99
CA LEU A 163 -0.33 -6.29 8.58
C LEU A 163 -1.27 -5.82 7.49
N SER A 164 -2.42 -5.33 7.93
CA SER A 164 -3.30 -4.55 7.08
C SER A 164 -3.50 -3.16 7.62
N TYR A 165 -4.00 -2.26 6.78
CA TYR A 165 -4.33 -0.91 7.23
C TYR A 165 -5.36 -0.89 8.38
N ILE A 166 -6.26 -1.89 8.44
CA ILE A 166 -7.14 -2.12 9.60
C ILE A 166 -6.35 -2.29 10.90
N HIS A 167 -5.31 -3.15 10.86
CA HIS A 167 -4.44 -3.36 12.01
C HIS A 167 -3.68 -2.09 12.35
N LEU A 168 -3.08 -1.40 11.36
CA LEU A 168 -2.39 -0.12 11.61
C LEU A 168 -3.28 0.92 12.26
N LYS A 169 -4.52 1.09 11.77
CA LYS A 169 -5.49 2.01 12.37
C LYS A 169 -5.78 1.62 13.82
N PHE A 170 -5.98 0.33 14.08
CA PHE A 170 -6.19 -0.18 15.43
C PHE A 170 -4.99 0.11 16.35
N LEU A 171 -3.76 -0.15 15.88
CA LEU A 171 -2.55 0.20 16.62
C LEU A 171 -2.53 1.70 16.92
N LEU A 172 -2.73 2.54 15.90
CA LEU A 172 -2.69 3.99 16.02
C LEU A 172 -3.69 4.48 17.06
N ASP A 173 -4.96 4.07 16.94
CA ASP A 173 -6.05 4.55 17.79
C ASP A 173 -5.85 4.18 19.26
N HIS A 174 -5.35 2.98 19.54
CA HIS A 174 -5.20 2.47 20.91
C HIS A 174 -3.82 2.71 21.53
N PHE A 175 -2.84 3.18 20.76
CA PHE A 175 -1.48 3.37 21.27
C PHE A 175 -1.37 4.46 22.32
N THR A 176 -0.87 4.06 23.49
CA THR A 176 -0.53 4.91 24.63
C THR A 176 0.86 4.60 25.20
N GLY A 177 1.74 3.95 24.41
CA GLY A 177 3.12 3.63 24.80
C GLY A 177 3.43 2.14 25.00
N GLN A 178 2.58 1.24 24.49
CA GLN A 178 2.78 -0.21 24.60
C GLN A 178 4.04 -0.69 23.83
N ASP A 179 4.64 -1.78 24.31
CA ASP A 179 5.70 -2.47 23.56
C ASP A 179 5.10 -3.30 22.41
N LEU A 180 5.53 -2.99 21.19
CA LEU A 180 5.06 -3.63 19.95
C LEU A 180 6.03 -4.70 19.42
N THR A 181 7.18 -4.92 20.06
CA THR A 181 8.19 -5.90 19.61
C THR A 181 7.62 -7.30 19.43
N ARG A 182 6.72 -7.73 20.33
CA ARG A 182 6.02 -9.03 20.23
C ARG A 182 5.17 -9.15 18.96
N LEU A 183 4.58 -8.04 18.50
CA LEU A 183 3.83 -8.02 17.24
C LEU A 183 4.78 -8.08 16.05
N TRP A 184 5.87 -7.30 16.06
CA TRP A 184 6.85 -7.29 14.98
C TRP A 184 7.53 -8.64 14.78
N ASN A 185 7.69 -9.41 15.86
CA ASN A 185 8.32 -10.71 15.87
C ASN A 185 7.33 -11.90 15.78
N ILE A 186 6.02 -11.64 15.61
CA ILE A 186 5.00 -12.69 15.73
C ILE A 186 5.20 -13.83 14.74
N ALA A 187 5.65 -13.51 13.52
CA ALA A 187 5.83 -14.48 12.45
C ALA A 187 6.83 -15.59 12.82
N SER A 188 7.92 -15.26 13.54
CA SER A 188 8.90 -16.24 14.04
C SER A 188 8.33 -17.26 15.03
N GLY A 189 7.25 -16.92 15.74
CA GLY A 189 6.62 -17.78 16.74
C GLY A 189 5.51 -18.67 16.17
N LEU A 190 5.16 -18.53 14.89
CA LEU A 190 4.10 -19.32 14.27
C LEU A 190 4.62 -20.65 13.71
N PRO A 191 3.80 -21.71 13.76
CA PRO A 191 4.15 -22.95 13.07
C PRO A 191 4.20 -22.70 11.56
N LYS A 192 5.16 -23.35 10.87
CA LYS A 192 5.27 -23.29 9.41
C LYS A 192 3.93 -23.63 8.76
N SER A 193 3.38 -22.67 8.04
CA SER A 193 2.05 -22.79 7.46
C SER A 193 1.88 -21.82 6.30
N ASN A 194 1.06 -22.20 5.32
CA ASN A 194 0.61 -21.31 4.26
C ASN A 194 -0.86 -20.87 4.48
N ASN A 195 -1.44 -21.17 5.65
CA ASN A 195 -2.85 -20.96 5.96
C ASN A 195 -3.13 -19.53 6.43
N ALA A 196 -3.99 -18.82 5.70
CA ALA A 196 -4.36 -17.45 5.97
C ALA A 196 -5.07 -17.29 7.32
N LYS A 197 -6.00 -18.20 7.66
CA LYS A 197 -6.80 -18.13 8.89
C LYS A 197 -5.90 -18.21 10.12
N LEU A 198 -4.98 -19.18 10.15
CA LEU A 198 -4.02 -19.33 11.24
C LEU A 198 -3.19 -18.05 11.44
N TYR A 199 -2.69 -17.48 10.33
CA TYR A 199 -1.89 -16.26 10.36
C TYR A 199 -2.69 -15.06 10.91
N TRP A 200 -3.85 -14.77 10.33
CA TRP A 200 -4.65 -13.60 10.71
C TRP A 200 -5.24 -13.72 12.12
N GLU A 201 -5.65 -14.91 12.56
CA GLU A 201 -6.07 -15.11 13.94
C GLU A 201 -4.94 -14.86 14.94
N ALA A 202 -3.69 -15.17 14.58
CA ALA A 202 -2.56 -14.85 15.44
C ALA A 202 -2.31 -13.34 15.52
N ILE A 203 -2.35 -12.64 14.37
CA ILE A 203 -2.23 -11.18 14.32
C ILE A 203 -3.34 -10.51 15.14
N ASP A 204 -4.60 -10.88 14.90
CA ASP A 204 -5.77 -10.35 15.59
C ASP A 204 -5.64 -10.51 17.11
N ARG A 205 -5.31 -11.73 17.57
CA ARG A 205 -5.12 -11.99 19.00
C ARG A 205 -3.96 -11.16 19.58
N MET A 206 -2.84 -11.04 18.85
CA MET A 206 -1.69 -10.28 19.34
C MET A 206 -2.00 -8.80 19.50
N VAL A 207 -2.67 -8.18 18.52
CA VAL A 207 -3.05 -6.76 18.63
C VAL A 207 -4.04 -6.54 19.78
N CYS A 208 -5.07 -7.39 19.92
CA CYS A 208 -6.00 -7.32 21.04
C CYS A 208 -5.31 -7.50 22.39
N GLN A 209 -4.37 -8.45 22.51
CA GLN A 209 -3.59 -8.68 23.74
C GLN A 209 -2.72 -7.49 24.13
N ILE A 210 -2.03 -6.87 23.17
CA ILE A 210 -1.14 -5.71 23.44
C ILE A 210 -1.92 -4.55 24.04
N PHE A 211 -3.12 -4.25 23.51
CA PHE A 211 -3.93 -3.13 23.97
C PHE A 211 -4.99 -3.52 25.01
N ARG A 212 -5.04 -4.79 25.42
CA ARG A 212 -6.07 -5.33 26.33
C ARG A 212 -7.49 -5.07 25.83
N GLU A 213 -7.66 -5.15 24.52
CA GLU A 213 -8.92 -4.95 23.82
C GLU A 213 -9.56 -6.29 23.45
N THR A 214 -10.85 -6.23 23.12
CA THR A 214 -11.62 -7.43 22.75
C THR A 214 -11.58 -7.70 21.25
N ASP A 215 -11.78 -8.95 20.85
CA ASP A 215 -11.99 -9.32 19.45
C ASP A 215 -13.20 -8.58 18.83
N SER A 216 -14.21 -8.27 19.65
CA SER A 216 -15.37 -7.46 19.22
C SER A 216 -14.95 -6.06 18.81
N LYS A 217 -14.03 -5.44 19.57
CA LYS A 217 -13.54 -4.10 19.23
C LYS A 217 -12.80 -4.10 17.90
N LEU A 218 -11.92 -5.07 17.66
CA LEU A 218 -11.25 -5.21 16.37
C LEU A 218 -12.23 -5.53 15.22
N LYS A 219 -13.29 -6.28 15.51
CA LYS A 219 -14.37 -6.55 14.54
C LYS A 219 -15.08 -5.27 14.11
N ASP A 220 -15.28 -4.30 15.01
CA ASP A 220 -15.88 -3.00 14.65
C ASP A 220 -15.03 -2.27 13.60
N TYR A 221 -13.70 -2.30 13.73
CA TYR A 221 -12.79 -1.73 12.72
C TYR A 221 -12.89 -2.45 11.37
N LYS A 222 -13.01 -3.78 11.39
CA LYS A 222 -13.23 -4.58 10.18
C LYS A 222 -14.57 -4.25 9.50
N LEU A 223 -15.61 -3.97 10.28
CA LEU A 223 -16.92 -3.55 9.76
C LEU A 223 -16.86 -2.14 9.16
N GLN A 224 -16.18 -1.19 9.81
CA GLN A 224 -15.95 0.15 9.26
C GLN A 224 -15.29 0.08 7.88
N VAL A 225 -14.26 -0.74 7.72
CA VAL A 225 -13.55 -0.92 6.45
C VAL A 225 -14.47 -1.49 5.37
N ILE A 226 -15.42 -2.36 5.71
CA ILE A 226 -16.39 -2.89 4.75
C ILE A 226 -17.27 -1.76 4.21
N GLU A 227 -17.77 -0.88 5.07
CA GLU A 227 -18.58 0.27 4.65
C GLU A 227 -17.77 1.27 3.83
N THR A 228 -16.57 1.65 4.29
CA THR A 228 -15.66 2.52 3.52
C THR A 228 -15.33 1.90 2.16
N THR A 229 -15.11 0.59 2.07
CA THR A 229 -14.83 -0.08 0.79
C THR A 229 -16.03 -0.02 -0.15
N LYS A 230 -17.27 -0.06 0.35
CA LYS A 230 -18.47 0.10 -0.50
C LYS A 230 -18.57 1.52 -1.05
N GLU A 231 -18.33 2.52 -0.22
CA GLU A 231 -18.35 3.94 -0.62
C GLU A 231 -17.30 4.22 -1.71
N LEU A 232 -16.05 3.78 -1.48
CA LEU A 232 -14.97 3.91 -2.46
C LEU A 232 -15.20 3.04 -3.71
N GLY A 233 -15.88 1.91 -3.55
CA GLY A 233 -16.33 1.10 -4.68
C GLY A 233 -17.34 1.84 -5.55
N GLN A 234 -18.28 2.57 -4.93
CA GLN A 234 -19.25 3.38 -5.64
C GLN A 234 -18.60 4.56 -6.37
N GLU A 235 -17.63 5.25 -5.73
CA GLU A 235 -16.77 6.26 -6.37
C GLU A 235 -16.13 5.71 -7.67
N GLY A 236 -15.52 4.53 -7.59
CA GLY A 236 -14.89 3.88 -8.76
C GLY A 236 -15.89 3.48 -9.85
N ILE A 237 -17.06 2.95 -9.47
CA ILE A 237 -18.14 2.59 -10.42
C ILE A 237 -18.62 3.83 -11.17
N ASP A 238 -18.83 4.94 -10.46
CA ASP A 238 -19.33 6.17 -11.06
C ASP A 238 -18.29 6.81 -11.98
N PHE A 239 -17.01 6.75 -11.64
CA PHE A 239 -15.93 7.12 -12.54
C PHE A 239 -15.97 6.32 -13.85
N TRP A 240 -16.11 4.99 -13.78
CA TRP A 240 -16.15 4.15 -14.98
C TRP A 240 -17.40 4.36 -15.83
N LYS A 241 -18.57 4.58 -15.20
CA LYS A 241 -19.80 4.97 -15.92
C LYS A 241 -19.63 6.30 -16.65
N ALA A 242 -19.05 7.30 -16.00
CA ALA A 242 -18.75 8.58 -16.64
C ALA A 242 -17.76 8.43 -17.79
N LYS A 243 -16.75 7.55 -17.64
CA LYS A 243 -15.80 7.22 -18.71
C LYS A 243 -16.52 6.62 -19.92
N ILE A 244 -17.44 5.67 -19.72
CA ILE A 244 -18.26 5.09 -20.81
C ILE A 244 -19.03 6.19 -21.56
N GLU A 245 -19.70 7.09 -20.84
CA GLU A 245 -20.46 8.18 -21.46
C GLU A 245 -19.57 9.19 -22.19
N SER A 246 -18.34 9.42 -21.72
CA SER A 246 -17.37 10.24 -22.47
C SER A 246 -16.90 9.56 -23.75
N TYR A 247 -16.74 8.23 -23.77
CA TYR A 247 -16.32 7.49 -24.96
C TYR A 247 -17.39 7.44 -26.04
N LYS A 248 -18.68 7.38 -25.66
CA LYS A 248 -19.80 7.46 -26.60
C LYS A 248 -19.86 8.77 -27.39
N LYS A 249 -19.21 9.83 -26.92
CA LYS A 249 -19.19 11.16 -27.54
C LYS A 249 -18.00 11.38 -28.48
N LEU A 250 -17.08 10.43 -28.58
CA LEU A 250 -15.90 10.55 -29.44
C LEU A 250 -16.29 10.40 -30.91
N SER A 251 -15.66 11.20 -31.77
CA SER A 251 -15.64 10.94 -33.20
C SER A 251 -14.89 9.63 -33.51
N GLN A 252 -15.11 9.10 -34.72
CA GLN A 252 -14.38 7.92 -35.19
C GLN A 252 -12.86 8.12 -35.14
N GLU A 253 -12.36 9.29 -35.55
CA GLU A 253 -10.93 9.60 -35.55
C GLU A 253 -10.36 9.63 -34.13
N GLU A 254 -11.02 10.32 -33.19
CA GLU A 254 -10.59 10.37 -31.79
C GLU A 254 -10.59 8.99 -31.15
N ALA A 255 -11.60 8.15 -31.44
CA ALA A 255 -11.67 6.79 -30.94
C ALA A 255 -10.50 5.93 -31.45
N ILE A 256 -10.17 6.02 -32.75
CA ILE A 256 -9.04 5.30 -33.36
C ILE A 256 -7.72 5.75 -32.72
N LEU A 257 -7.49 7.06 -32.60
CA LEU A 257 -6.27 7.60 -31.98
C LEU A 257 -6.13 7.15 -30.53
N ARG A 258 -7.23 7.14 -29.79
CA ARG A 258 -7.24 6.69 -28.38
C ARG A 258 -6.96 5.19 -28.27
N LEU A 259 -7.49 4.36 -29.18
CA LEU A 259 -7.20 2.92 -29.21
C LEU A 259 -5.71 2.65 -29.49
N ILE A 260 -5.11 3.36 -30.46
CA ILE A 260 -3.67 3.26 -30.77
C ILE A 260 -2.82 3.60 -29.54
N LYS A 261 -3.21 4.63 -28.77
CA LYS A 261 -2.54 5.05 -27.54
C LYS A 261 -2.71 4.01 -26.42
N ALA A 262 -3.93 3.53 -26.20
CA ALA A 262 -4.25 2.56 -25.15
C ALA A 262 -3.47 1.24 -25.32
N GLU A 263 -3.40 0.75 -26.55
CA GLU A 263 -2.63 -0.46 -26.91
C GLU A 263 -1.10 -0.25 -26.91
N LYS A 264 -0.65 0.98 -26.65
CA LYS A 264 0.76 1.40 -26.66
C LYS A 264 1.49 1.00 -27.95
N ILE A 265 0.79 0.98 -29.10
CA ILE A 265 1.29 0.40 -30.37
C ILE A 265 2.61 1.04 -30.80
N LYS A 266 2.68 2.38 -30.79
CA LYS A 266 3.89 3.12 -31.18
C LYS A 266 5.09 2.80 -30.28
N ALA A 267 4.87 2.65 -28.97
CA ALA A 267 5.92 2.31 -28.01
C ALA A 267 6.42 0.87 -28.23
N LYS A 268 5.51 -0.08 -28.49
CA LYS A 268 5.88 -1.48 -28.83
C LYS A 268 6.80 -1.53 -30.06
N ILE A 269 6.44 -0.83 -31.13
CA ILE A 269 7.26 -0.73 -32.35
C ILE A 269 8.64 -0.15 -32.03
N GLN A 270 8.71 0.92 -31.24
CA GLN A 270 9.98 1.55 -30.87
C GLN A 270 10.87 0.64 -30.03
N THR A 271 10.31 -0.09 -29.07
CA THR A 271 11.06 -1.06 -28.24
C THR A 271 11.63 -2.19 -29.09
N ILE A 272 10.85 -2.74 -30.03
CA ILE A 272 11.32 -3.78 -30.96
C ILE A 272 12.47 -3.24 -31.81
N ARG A 273 12.32 -2.04 -32.39
CA ARG A 273 13.38 -1.39 -33.17
C ARG A 273 14.66 -1.17 -32.39
N LYS A 274 14.56 -0.83 -31.10
CA LYS A 274 15.73 -0.73 -30.23
C LYS A 274 16.39 -2.08 -30.03
N ALA A 275 15.62 -3.13 -29.72
CA ALA A 275 16.13 -4.46 -29.45
C ALA A 275 16.88 -5.08 -30.65
N ILE A 276 16.39 -4.90 -31.88
CA ILE A 276 17.05 -5.41 -33.09
C ILE A 276 18.36 -4.68 -33.43
N ASN A 277 18.56 -3.47 -32.89
CA ASN A 277 19.74 -2.63 -33.15
C ASN A 277 20.78 -2.73 -32.03
N ILE A 278 20.63 -3.64 -31.07
CA ILE A 278 21.60 -3.86 -30.00
C ILE A 278 22.79 -4.66 -30.56
N THR A 279 23.97 -4.05 -30.60
CA THR A 279 25.24 -4.74 -30.80
C THR A 279 25.60 -5.51 -29.53
N ILE A 280 25.95 -6.79 -29.66
CA ILE A 280 26.40 -7.61 -28.53
C ILE A 280 27.77 -7.08 -28.07
N PRO A 281 27.98 -6.80 -26.77
CA PRO A 281 29.31 -6.47 -26.25
C PRO A 281 30.27 -7.65 -26.48
N GLU A 282 31.47 -7.37 -27.02
CA GLU A 282 32.56 -8.35 -27.14
C GLU A 282 32.97 -8.94 -25.78
#